data_AF-A0A2R3MTT0-F1
#
_entry.id   AF-A0A2R3MTT0-F1
#
_cell.length_a   1.000
_cell.length_b   1.000
_cell.length_c   1.000
_cell.angle_alpha   90.00
_cell.angle_beta   90.00
_cell.angle_gamma   90.00
#
_symmetry.space_group_name_H-M   'P 1'
#
loop_
_entity.id
_entity.type
_entity.pdbx_description
1 polymer ?
#
loop_
_entity_poly.entity_id
_entity_poly.type
_entity_poly.pdbx_seq_one_letter_code
_entity_poly.pdbx_strand_id
1 'polypeptide(L)'
;MKTMKCLWLLLAAVLLLPAHDVAAKNKKEKEVTDRELWCGVLYRMAAPVLSGMSEGKLQERMLVELSPTWDGRDKRVTYMECFGRLMAGLAPWLSLPDDDTAEGKQRKQLREWALKSYVQAVDPESGDYLLWRKEGQPLVDAAYVAESFLRGYESLWLPLDGLTKQRYIEEFTRLRRVDPPYTNWLLFSSTVECFLRKAGAKSDTYRIVSALRKVEEWYVGDGWYSDGPGFAFDYYNSYVLHPMYVECLEVFTDSGKNRVWNASDCNFQRAQKRMQRFGLILERFISPEGAFPVFGRSITYRTGILQPLALLAWRGWLPQELPGGQVRAAMTAVIKRMFADDRNFNEQGFLTLGFNGSQPNISDWYTNNGSLYMASLAFLPLGLPADHPFWTDASLPWTSKKAWGGEDFPKDHAFYEK
;
A
#
# COMPACT_ATOMS: atom_id res chain seq x y z
N MET A 1 56.62 -40.08 -55.46
CA MET A 1 56.72 -40.94 -54.25
C MET A 1 56.76 -40.02 -53.04
N LYS A 2 55.82 -40.16 -52.09
CA LYS A 2 55.76 -39.52 -50.76
C LYS A 2 55.66 -37.98 -50.65
N THR A 3 54.61 -37.33 -51.18
CA THR A 3 54.17 -35.98 -50.68
C THR A 3 52.75 -35.57 -51.10
N MET A 4 51.85 -36.50 -51.45
CA MET A 4 50.46 -36.16 -51.86
C MET A 4 49.39 -37.09 -51.29
N LYS A 5 49.65 -37.74 -50.14
CA LYS A 5 48.66 -38.59 -49.45
C LYS A 5 48.35 -38.18 -48.00
N CYS A 6 49.03 -37.18 -47.44
CA CYS A 6 48.73 -36.70 -46.07
C CYS A 6 47.75 -35.52 -46.01
N LEU A 7 47.40 -34.88 -47.14
CA LEU A 7 46.52 -33.69 -47.11
C LEU A 7 45.02 -34.03 -47.18
N TRP A 8 44.64 -35.25 -47.56
CA TRP A 8 43.24 -35.68 -47.66
C TRP A 8 42.74 -36.44 -46.42
N LEU A 9 43.63 -36.85 -45.52
CA LEU A 9 43.28 -37.49 -44.25
C LEU A 9 43.09 -36.49 -43.09
N LEU A 10 43.55 -35.25 -43.24
CA LEU A 10 43.32 -34.16 -42.28
C LEU A 10 42.03 -33.37 -42.54
N LEU A 11 41.43 -33.47 -43.74
CA LEU A 11 40.13 -32.86 -44.05
C LEU A 11 38.92 -33.75 -43.73
N ALA A 12 39.12 -35.06 -43.56
CA ALA A 12 38.05 -36.00 -43.21
C ALA A 12 37.86 -36.18 -41.69
N ALA A 13 38.75 -35.63 -40.86
CA ALA A 13 38.69 -35.75 -39.39
C ALA A 13 38.01 -34.55 -38.69
N VAL A 14 37.56 -33.54 -39.45
CA VAL A 14 36.83 -32.36 -38.91
C VAL A 14 35.30 -32.46 -39.14
N LEU A 15 34.82 -33.54 -39.78
CA LEU A 15 33.40 -33.72 -40.11
C LEU A 15 32.65 -34.76 -39.25
N LEU A 16 33.21 -35.14 -38.09
CA LEU A 16 32.53 -35.97 -37.09
C LEU A 16 32.67 -35.37 -35.69
N LEU A 17 32.23 -34.12 -35.55
CA LEU A 17 31.76 -33.64 -34.24
C LEU A 17 30.35 -34.22 -34.04
N PRO A 18 30.03 -34.83 -32.89
CA PRO A 18 28.68 -35.26 -32.62
C PRO A 18 27.78 -34.02 -32.60
N ALA A 19 26.73 -34.03 -33.42
CA ALA A 19 25.63 -33.06 -33.39
C ALA A 19 24.75 -33.25 -32.13
N HIS A 20 25.39 -33.29 -30.97
CA HIS A 20 24.76 -33.33 -29.66
C HIS A 20 25.20 -32.09 -28.90
N ASP A 21 24.80 -30.90 -29.37
CA ASP A 21 24.73 -29.68 -28.54
C ASP A 21 24.06 -28.49 -29.27
N VAL A 22 22.99 -28.74 -30.03
CA VAL A 22 22.12 -27.67 -30.56
C VAL A 22 20.63 -28.03 -30.35
N ALA A 23 20.31 -28.56 -29.16
CA ALA A 23 18.92 -28.75 -28.73
C ALA A 23 18.66 -28.17 -27.32
N ALA A 24 19.51 -27.26 -26.87
CA ALA A 24 19.35 -26.53 -25.61
C ALA A 24 19.39 -25.03 -25.87
N LYS A 25 18.41 -24.49 -26.61
CA LYS A 25 18.11 -23.04 -26.62
C LYS A 25 16.75 -22.77 -27.25
N ASN A 26 15.80 -22.50 -26.37
CA ASN A 26 14.57 -21.70 -26.53
C ASN A 26 13.41 -22.28 -25.70
N LYS A 27 13.63 -22.56 -24.41
CA LYS A 27 12.54 -22.30 -23.46
C LYS A 27 12.43 -20.78 -23.42
N LYS A 28 11.43 -20.20 -24.10
CA LYS A 28 11.03 -18.81 -23.82
C LYS A 28 10.81 -18.74 -22.32
N GLU A 29 11.59 -17.93 -21.62
CA GLU A 29 11.31 -17.63 -20.22
C GLU A 29 9.87 -17.13 -20.15
N LYS A 30 9.09 -17.72 -19.24
CA LYS A 30 7.70 -17.31 -19.04
C LYS A 30 7.73 -15.85 -18.59
N GLU A 31 7.13 -14.96 -19.39
CA GLU A 31 7.01 -13.56 -19.02
C GLU A 31 6.17 -13.44 -17.74
N VAL A 32 6.74 -12.76 -16.73
CA VAL A 32 6.08 -12.54 -15.44
C VAL A 32 4.94 -11.55 -15.65
N THR A 33 3.71 -11.98 -15.35
CA THR A 33 2.53 -11.12 -15.46
C THR A 33 2.59 -9.98 -14.42
N ASP A 34 1.86 -8.89 -14.67
CA ASP A 34 1.77 -7.77 -13.73
C ASP A 34 1.27 -8.25 -12.35
N ARG A 35 0.29 -9.15 -12.31
CA ARG A 35 -0.23 -9.72 -11.06
C ARG A 35 0.82 -10.55 -10.31
N GLU A 36 1.51 -11.45 -11.01
CA GLU A 36 2.58 -12.27 -10.41
C GLU A 36 3.70 -11.38 -9.82
N LEU A 37 4.06 -10.30 -10.51
CA LEU A 37 5.01 -9.31 -9.99
C LEU A 37 4.47 -8.65 -8.71
N TRP A 38 3.22 -8.15 -8.73
CA TRP A 38 2.64 -7.42 -7.60
C TRP A 38 2.51 -8.33 -6.37
N CYS A 39 2.03 -9.57 -6.55
CA CYS A 39 1.99 -10.58 -5.49
C CYS A 39 3.39 -10.89 -4.95
N GLY A 40 4.39 -11.04 -5.82
CA GLY A 40 5.77 -11.31 -5.42
C GLY A 40 6.37 -10.19 -4.56
N VAL A 41 6.18 -8.93 -4.96
CA VAL A 41 6.66 -7.77 -4.19
C VAL A 41 5.94 -7.66 -2.85
N LEU A 42 4.61 -7.75 -2.83
CA LEU A 42 3.86 -7.64 -1.58
C LEU A 42 4.15 -8.82 -0.63
N TYR A 43 4.29 -10.04 -1.15
CA TYR A 43 4.70 -11.19 -0.35
C TYR A 43 6.08 -11.00 0.26
N ARG A 44 7.05 -10.46 -0.51
CA ARG A 44 8.40 -10.17 -0.02
C ARG A 44 8.41 -9.14 1.11
N MET A 45 7.52 -8.14 1.07
CA MET A 45 7.31 -7.22 2.18
C MET A 45 6.66 -7.92 3.39
N ALA A 46 5.61 -8.72 3.16
CA ALA A 46 4.75 -9.23 4.22
C ALA A 46 5.36 -10.41 4.99
N ALA A 47 6.02 -11.34 4.29
CA ALA A 47 6.49 -12.58 4.87
C ALA A 47 7.45 -12.40 6.07
N PRO A 48 8.52 -11.58 6.03
CA PRO A 48 9.41 -11.42 7.18
C PRO A 48 8.71 -10.78 8.38
N VAL A 49 7.77 -9.85 8.14
CA VAL A 49 6.99 -9.21 9.21
C VAL A 49 6.03 -10.21 9.85
N LEU A 50 5.17 -10.84 9.06
CA LEU A 50 4.09 -11.68 9.58
C LEU A 50 4.59 -13.01 10.11
N SER A 51 5.61 -13.63 9.51
CA SER A 51 6.20 -14.85 10.05
C SER A 51 6.79 -14.61 11.44
N GLY A 52 7.59 -13.55 11.62
CA GLY A 52 8.13 -13.14 12.91
C GLY A 52 7.03 -12.82 13.91
N MET A 53 6.05 -11.99 13.50
CA MET A 53 5.00 -11.52 14.39
C MET A 53 4.02 -12.62 14.79
N SER A 54 3.76 -13.59 13.93
CA SER A 54 2.90 -14.74 14.26
C SER A 54 3.45 -15.63 15.38
N GLU A 55 4.76 -15.54 15.62
CA GLU A 55 5.48 -16.25 16.69
C GLU A 55 5.80 -15.37 17.91
N GLY A 56 5.40 -14.09 17.91
CA GLY A 56 5.76 -13.14 18.98
C GLY A 56 7.24 -12.73 18.96
N LYS A 57 7.87 -12.71 17.77
CA LYS A 57 9.31 -12.49 17.57
C LYS A 57 9.65 -11.38 16.57
N LEU A 58 8.70 -10.55 16.14
CA LEU A 58 9.00 -9.43 15.23
C LEU A 58 9.95 -8.43 15.90
N GLN A 59 9.71 -8.05 17.15
CA GLN A 59 10.57 -7.12 17.88
C GLN A 59 12.00 -7.64 18.07
N GLU A 60 12.17 -8.96 18.09
CA GLU A 60 13.46 -9.64 18.17
C GLU A 60 14.17 -9.68 16.80
N ARG A 61 13.42 -9.99 15.73
CA ARG A 61 13.95 -10.27 14.39
C ARG A 61 14.14 -9.04 13.51
N MET A 62 13.35 -8.00 13.69
CA MET A 62 13.37 -6.83 12.82
C MET A 62 14.62 -5.97 13.10
N LEU A 63 15.46 -5.82 12.07
CA LEU A 63 16.53 -4.82 12.07
C LEU A 63 15.92 -3.42 11.99
N VAL A 64 15.82 -2.74 13.13
CA VAL A 64 15.25 -1.39 13.22
C VAL A 64 16.25 -0.35 12.71
N GLU A 65 15.81 0.46 11.75
CA GLU A 65 16.53 1.64 11.25
C GLU A 65 15.76 2.90 11.64
N LEU A 66 16.45 3.88 12.22
CA LEU A 66 15.87 5.16 12.62
C LEU A 66 16.46 6.30 11.80
N SER A 67 15.69 7.38 11.64
CA SER A 67 16.17 8.62 11.05
C SER A 67 17.47 9.09 11.74
N PRO A 68 18.48 9.58 10.98
CA PRO A 68 19.66 10.21 11.56
C PRO A 68 19.33 11.39 12.49
N THR A 69 18.13 11.97 12.37
CA THR A 69 17.61 13.07 13.18
C THR A 69 16.44 12.64 14.08
N TRP A 70 16.42 11.37 14.53
CA TRP A 70 15.36 10.79 15.36
C TRP A 70 14.96 11.68 16.55
N ASP A 71 13.66 11.85 16.77
CA ASP A 71 13.09 12.67 17.86
C ASP A 71 13.32 12.14 19.29
N GLY A 72 13.92 10.96 19.43
CA GLY A 72 14.22 10.35 20.73
C GLY A 72 13.03 9.62 21.36
N ARG A 73 11.91 9.48 20.65
CA ARG A 73 10.74 8.74 21.14
C ARG A 73 11.01 7.23 21.21
N ASP A 74 10.15 6.50 21.91
CA ASP A 74 10.35 5.07 22.13
C ASP A 74 10.42 4.29 20.80
N LYS A 75 11.58 3.70 20.48
CA LYS A 75 11.80 3.02 19.19
C LYS A 75 10.80 1.89 18.91
N ARG A 76 10.10 1.37 19.92
CA ARG A 76 9.05 0.34 19.76
C ARG A 76 7.85 0.82 18.95
N VAL A 77 7.68 2.13 18.72
CA VAL A 77 6.69 2.66 17.75
C VAL A 77 6.85 2.03 16.37
N THR A 78 8.09 1.71 15.97
CA THR A 78 8.46 1.08 14.69
C THR A 78 7.62 -0.15 14.37
N TYR A 79 7.32 -0.98 15.37
CA TYR A 79 6.65 -2.26 15.14
C TYR A 79 5.17 -2.10 14.83
N MET A 80 4.51 -1.12 15.46
CA MET A 80 3.13 -0.79 15.17
C MET A 80 3.00 -0.06 13.84
N GLU A 81 3.95 0.83 13.52
CA GLU A 81 4.08 1.44 12.19
C GLU A 81 4.20 0.35 11.11
N CYS A 82 5.15 -0.57 11.29
CA CYS A 82 5.40 -1.69 10.37
C CYS A 82 4.15 -2.55 10.17
N PHE A 83 3.59 -3.09 11.25
CA PHE A 83 2.47 -4.02 11.19
C PHE A 83 1.19 -3.34 10.67
N GLY A 84 0.81 -2.21 11.24
CA GLY A 84 -0.43 -1.52 10.86
C GLY A 84 -0.43 -1.10 9.40
N ARG A 85 0.65 -0.45 8.95
CA ARG A 85 0.77 0.06 7.58
C ARG A 85 0.87 -1.07 6.56
N LEU A 86 1.58 -2.15 6.86
CA LEU A 86 1.60 -3.36 6.04
C LEU A 86 0.19 -3.94 5.90
N MET A 87 -0.49 -4.16 7.03
CA MET A 87 -1.80 -4.80 7.03
C MET A 87 -2.87 -3.96 6.31
N ALA A 88 -2.78 -2.64 6.38
CA ALA A 88 -3.66 -1.74 5.65
C ALA A 88 -3.60 -1.94 4.12
N GLY A 89 -2.42 -2.15 3.55
CA GLY A 89 -2.24 -2.45 2.11
C GLY A 89 -2.49 -3.91 1.75
N LEU A 90 -2.23 -4.82 2.68
CA LEU A 90 -2.30 -6.26 2.49
C LEU A 90 -3.73 -6.84 2.65
N ALA A 91 -4.57 -6.21 3.47
CA ALA A 91 -5.88 -6.73 3.85
C ALA A 91 -6.81 -7.12 2.68
N PRO A 92 -6.93 -6.31 1.60
CA PRO A 92 -7.75 -6.70 0.46
C PRO A 92 -7.31 -8.01 -0.19
N TRP A 93 -6.00 -8.23 -0.36
CA TRP A 93 -5.49 -9.45 -0.98
C TRP A 93 -5.79 -10.66 -0.11
N LEU A 94 -5.58 -10.58 1.21
CA LEU A 94 -5.89 -11.67 2.15
C LEU A 94 -7.39 -11.97 2.26
N SER A 95 -8.24 -11.06 1.82
CA SER A 95 -9.70 -11.22 1.88
C SER A 95 -10.26 -12.03 0.71
N LEU A 96 -9.45 -12.34 -0.31
CA LEU A 96 -9.85 -13.26 -1.38
C LEU A 96 -9.96 -14.71 -0.87
N PRO A 97 -10.85 -15.53 -1.48
CA PRO A 97 -10.97 -16.94 -1.13
C PRO A 97 -9.67 -17.70 -1.38
N ASP A 98 -9.48 -18.83 -0.70
CA ASP A 98 -8.32 -19.69 -0.95
C ASP A 98 -8.51 -20.49 -2.24
N ASP A 99 -7.39 -20.80 -2.88
CA ASP A 99 -7.31 -21.70 -4.03
C ASP A 99 -5.96 -22.44 -4.02
N ASP A 100 -5.82 -23.45 -4.89
CA ASP A 100 -4.62 -24.30 -4.94
C ASP A 100 -3.48 -23.73 -5.80
N THR A 101 -3.63 -22.50 -6.32
CA THR A 101 -2.57 -21.85 -7.10
C THR A 101 -1.37 -21.49 -6.22
N ALA A 102 -0.24 -21.16 -6.84
CA ALA A 102 0.93 -20.67 -6.10
C ALA A 102 0.60 -19.39 -5.31
N GLU A 103 -0.18 -18.48 -5.91
CA GLU A 103 -0.66 -17.27 -5.25
C GLU A 103 -1.60 -17.59 -4.09
N GLY A 104 -2.55 -18.50 -4.28
CA GLY A 104 -3.50 -18.93 -3.25
C GLY A 104 -2.81 -19.50 -2.02
N LYS A 105 -1.75 -20.28 -2.21
CA LYS A 105 -0.92 -20.82 -1.11
C LYS A 105 -0.19 -19.71 -0.33
N GLN A 106 0.42 -18.76 -1.04
CA GLN A 106 1.06 -17.59 -0.42
C GLN A 106 0.04 -16.76 0.37
N ARG A 107 -1.10 -16.45 -0.24
CA ARG A 107 -2.19 -15.69 0.38
C ARG A 107 -2.70 -16.38 1.66
N LYS A 108 -2.98 -17.69 1.59
CA LYS A 108 -3.43 -18.47 2.75
C LYS A 108 -2.42 -18.42 3.90
N GLN A 109 -1.13 -18.67 3.59
CA GLN A 109 -0.07 -18.62 4.58
C GLN A 109 0.03 -17.25 5.26
N LEU A 110 0.04 -16.16 4.47
CA LEU A 110 0.08 -14.81 5.01
C LEU A 110 -1.16 -14.50 5.85
N ARG A 111 -2.35 -14.96 5.48
CA ARG A 111 -3.57 -14.76 6.28
C ARG A 111 -3.50 -15.50 7.61
N GLU A 112 -3.02 -16.74 7.63
CA GLU A 112 -2.82 -17.51 8.87
C GLU A 112 -1.80 -16.83 9.80
N TRP A 113 -0.70 -16.32 9.25
CA TRP A 113 0.24 -15.52 10.02
C TRP A 113 -0.37 -14.22 10.52
N ALA A 114 -1.08 -13.47 9.66
CA ALA A 114 -1.73 -12.21 10.04
C ALA A 114 -2.71 -12.38 11.20
N LEU A 115 -3.57 -13.40 11.17
CA LEU A 115 -4.51 -13.68 12.27
C LEU A 115 -3.77 -13.94 13.59
N LYS A 116 -2.67 -14.70 13.57
CA LYS A 116 -1.81 -14.89 14.76
C LYS A 116 -1.15 -13.58 15.18
N SER A 117 -0.64 -12.79 14.24
CA SER A 117 -0.03 -11.48 14.50
C SER A 117 -0.99 -10.50 15.16
N TYR A 118 -2.26 -10.45 14.75
CA TYR A 118 -3.28 -9.64 15.41
C TYR A 118 -3.49 -10.05 16.88
N VAL A 119 -3.42 -11.34 17.21
CA VAL A 119 -3.48 -11.81 18.61
C VAL A 119 -2.27 -11.29 19.39
N GLN A 120 -1.06 -11.48 18.85
CA GLN A 120 0.20 -11.06 19.50
C GLN A 120 0.27 -9.55 19.73
N ALA A 121 -0.25 -8.76 18.77
CA ALA A 121 -0.23 -7.30 18.81
C ALA A 121 -0.91 -6.68 20.05
N VAL A 122 -1.88 -7.38 20.65
CA VAL A 122 -2.69 -6.89 21.77
C VAL A 122 -2.64 -7.79 23.01
N ASP A 123 -1.86 -8.88 22.99
CA ASP A 123 -1.66 -9.73 24.16
C ASP A 123 -0.53 -9.19 25.06
N PRO A 124 -0.80 -8.71 26.29
CA PRO A 124 0.22 -8.11 27.15
C PRO A 124 1.39 -9.04 27.52
N GLU A 125 1.19 -10.36 27.41
CA GLU A 125 2.23 -11.38 27.66
C GLU A 125 3.09 -11.67 26.40
N SER A 126 2.72 -11.12 25.25
CA SER A 126 3.46 -11.31 24.00
C SER A 126 4.72 -10.47 23.93
N GLY A 127 5.79 -11.04 23.37
CA GLY A 127 6.99 -10.29 22.97
C GLY A 127 6.71 -9.24 21.87
N ASP A 128 5.59 -9.39 21.14
CA ASP A 128 5.14 -8.46 20.11
C ASP A 128 3.92 -7.63 20.53
N TYR A 129 3.63 -7.54 21.82
CA TYR A 129 2.67 -6.56 22.31
C TYR A 129 3.07 -5.15 21.87
N LEU A 130 2.21 -4.49 21.09
CA LEU A 130 2.53 -3.20 20.49
C LEU A 130 2.42 -2.06 21.51
N LEU A 131 3.10 -0.94 21.22
CA LEU A 131 3.19 0.21 22.11
C LEU A 131 1.91 1.08 22.11
N TRP A 132 0.77 0.51 22.51
CA TRP A 132 -0.54 1.18 22.43
C TRP A 132 -0.71 2.40 23.34
N ARG A 133 -0.03 2.42 24.48
CA ARG A 133 -0.36 3.28 25.64
C ARG A 133 0.66 4.38 25.94
N LYS A 134 1.53 4.74 24.99
CA LYS A 134 2.58 5.75 25.16
C LYS A 134 2.53 6.79 24.04
N GLU A 135 2.94 8.03 24.31
CA GLU A 135 3.06 9.12 23.32
C GLU A 135 1.78 9.34 22.46
N GLY A 136 1.90 10.12 21.38
CA GLY A 136 0.82 10.39 20.42
C GLY A 136 0.84 9.52 19.17
N GLN A 137 2.02 9.03 18.74
CA GLN A 137 2.22 8.27 17.50
C GLN A 137 1.30 7.03 17.37
N PRO A 138 1.01 6.24 18.44
CA PRO A 138 0.14 5.08 18.31
C PRO A 138 -1.26 5.37 17.77
N LEU A 139 -1.77 6.62 17.84
CA LEU A 139 -3.03 6.99 17.20
C LEU A 139 -2.96 6.82 15.67
N VAL A 140 -1.84 7.26 15.07
CA VAL A 140 -1.60 7.19 13.63
C VAL A 140 -1.61 5.74 13.17
N ASP A 141 -0.82 4.91 13.83
CA ASP A 141 -0.60 3.54 13.37
C ASP A 141 -1.78 2.63 13.71
N ALA A 142 -2.53 2.97 14.77
CA ALA A 142 -3.79 2.31 15.10
C ALA A 142 -4.85 2.55 14.03
N ALA A 143 -4.83 3.72 13.37
CA ALA A 143 -5.72 3.98 12.27
C ALA A 143 -5.45 3.04 11.10
N TYR A 144 -4.20 2.71 10.77
CA TYR A 144 -3.88 1.72 9.74
C TYR A 144 -4.24 0.28 10.16
N VAL A 145 -4.10 -0.06 11.44
CA VAL A 145 -4.64 -1.33 11.97
C VAL A 145 -6.17 -1.36 11.81
N ALA A 146 -6.88 -0.29 12.20
CA ALA A 146 -8.32 -0.17 12.03
C ALA A 146 -8.74 -0.23 10.55
N GLU A 147 -7.99 0.43 9.66
CA GLU A 147 -8.18 0.43 8.22
C GLU A 147 -8.05 -0.99 7.64
N SER A 148 -7.08 -1.78 8.13
CA SER A 148 -6.96 -3.20 7.74
C SER A 148 -8.21 -4.02 8.10
N PHE A 149 -8.81 -3.76 9.27
CA PHE A 149 -10.07 -4.42 9.65
C PHE A 149 -11.29 -3.86 8.90
N LEU A 150 -11.31 -2.57 8.55
CA LEU A 150 -12.36 -2.00 7.70
C LEU A 150 -12.34 -2.65 6.31
N ARG A 151 -11.15 -2.81 5.72
CA ARG A 151 -10.94 -3.39 4.39
C ARG A 151 -11.12 -4.91 4.34
N GLY A 152 -10.75 -5.62 5.40
CA GLY A 152 -10.80 -7.08 5.50
C GLY A 152 -11.70 -7.61 6.61
N TYR A 153 -12.84 -6.97 6.89
CA TYR A 153 -13.67 -7.23 8.07
C TYR A 153 -14.05 -8.71 8.25
N GLU A 154 -14.56 -9.33 7.18
CA GLU A 154 -15.01 -10.73 7.20
C GLU A 154 -13.84 -11.72 7.39
N SER A 155 -12.68 -11.43 6.81
CA SER A 155 -11.55 -12.37 6.74
C SER A 155 -10.49 -12.15 7.84
N LEU A 156 -10.46 -10.96 8.44
CA LEU A 156 -9.41 -10.57 9.40
C LEU A 156 -9.95 -10.14 10.76
N TRP A 157 -11.16 -9.57 10.84
CA TRP A 157 -11.75 -9.19 12.14
C TRP A 157 -12.68 -10.28 12.69
N LEU A 158 -13.66 -10.73 11.92
CA LEU A 158 -14.62 -11.73 12.38
C LEU A 158 -13.99 -13.04 12.88
N PRO A 159 -12.91 -13.57 12.28
CA PRO A 159 -12.29 -14.81 12.75
C PRO A 159 -11.53 -14.69 14.07
N LEU A 160 -11.23 -13.46 14.55
CA LEU A 160 -10.54 -13.27 15.83
C LEU A 160 -11.41 -13.71 17.00
N ASP A 161 -10.78 -14.26 18.04
CA ASP A 161 -11.47 -14.66 19.26
C ASP A 161 -12.00 -13.44 20.05
N GLY A 162 -12.90 -13.71 21.00
CA GLY A 162 -13.56 -12.66 21.79
C GLY A 162 -12.60 -11.83 22.66
N LEU A 163 -11.55 -12.44 23.21
CA LEU A 163 -10.57 -11.75 24.06
C LEU A 163 -9.71 -10.79 23.23
N THR A 164 -9.24 -11.24 22.07
CA THR A 164 -8.48 -10.43 21.12
C THR A 164 -9.30 -9.24 20.64
N LYS A 165 -10.57 -9.46 20.26
CA LYS A 165 -11.49 -8.38 19.87
C LYS A 165 -11.70 -7.37 21.02
N GLN A 166 -11.91 -7.85 22.24
CA GLN A 166 -12.07 -6.99 23.41
C GLN A 166 -10.84 -6.11 23.63
N ARG A 167 -9.64 -6.68 23.53
CA ARG A 167 -8.37 -5.95 23.70
C ARG A 167 -8.18 -4.89 22.62
N TYR A 168 -8.49 -5.17 21.35
CA TYR A 168 -8.49 -4.14 20.30
C TYR A 168 -9.46 -3.00 20.58
N ILE A 169 -10.71 -3.32 20.95
CA ILE A 169 -11.72 -2.31 21.28
C ILE A 169 -11.24 -1.44 22.45
N GLU A 170 -10.61 -2.05 23.45
CA GLU A 170 -10.03 -1.35 24.59
C GLU A 170 -8.88 -0.43 24.18
N GLU A 171 -7.88 -0.93 23.45
CA GLU A 171 -6.74 -0.12 23.03
C GLU A 171 -7.16 1.03 22.10
N PHE A 172 -8.05 0.76 21.14
CA PHE A 172 -8.63 1.80 20.29
C PHE A 172 -9.40 2.85 21.10
N THR A 173 -10.19 2.43 22.09
CA THR A 173 -10.89 3.37 22.98
C THR A 173 -9.92 4.20 23.81
N ARG A 174 -8.83 3.61 24.29
CA ARG A 174 -7.79 4.30 25.09
C ARG A 174 -7.02 5.34 24.29
N LEU A 175 -7.01 5.28 22.95
CA LEU A 175 -6.37 6.28 22.09
C LEU A 175 -7.08 7.64 22.11
N ARG A 176 -8.32 7.71 22.62
CA ARG A 176 -9.04 8.99 22.84
C ARG A 176 -8.29 9.98 23.74
N ARG A 177 -7.28 9.50 24.49
CA ARG A 177 -6.35 10.32 25.30
C ARG A 177 -5.44 11.21 24.45
N VAL A 178 -5.19 10.83 23.19
CA VAL A 178 -4.32 11.58 22.28
C VAL A 178 -5.11 12.77 21.78
N ASP A 179 -4.57 13.96 21.96
CA ASP A 179 -5.07 15.19 21.35
C ASP A 179 -4.38 15.39 20.00
N PRO A 180 -5.06 15.10 18.87
CA PRO A 180 -4.43 15.16 17.56
C PRO A 180 -4.13 16.62 17.17
N PRO A 181 -2.96 16.90 16.57
CA PRO A 181 -2.69 18.19 15.96
C PRO A 181 -3.68 18.45 14.82
N TYR A 182 -3.82 19.72 14.47
CA TYR A 182 -4.81 20.20 13.51
C TYR A 182 -4.39 20.00 12.05
N THR A 183 -4.23 18.73 11.68
CA THR A 183 -3.76 18.22 10.39
C THR A 183 -4.55 16.95 10.05
N ASN A 184 -4.07 16.18 9.07
CA ASN A 184 -4.50 14.82 8.74
C ASN A 184 -4.63 13.88 9.96
N TRP A 185 -4.00 14.21 11.10
CA TRP A 185 -4.16 13.44 12.34
C TRP A 185 -5.61 13.32 12.82
N LEU A 186 -6.47 14.28 12.47
CA LEU A 186 -7.91 14.18 12.75
C LEU A 186 -8.54 12.94 12.07
N LEU A 187 -8.08 12.57 10.87
CA LEU A 187 -8.59 11.39 10.16
C LEU A 187 -8.14 10.08 10.79
N PHE A 188 -6.99 10.03 11.48
CA PHE A 188 -6.58 8.83 12.21
C PHE A 188 -7.58 8.54 13.35
N SER A 189 -7.94 9.56 14.12
CA SER A 189 -8.98 9.48 15.15
C SER A 189 -10.33 9.04 14.56
N SER A 190 -10.75 9.67 13.45
CA SER A 190 -11.99 9.31 12.76
C SER A 190 -12.00 7.86 12.28
N THR A 191 -10.88 7.37 11.73
CA THR A 191 -10.76 6.01 11.18
C THR A 191 -10.89 4.96 12.28
N VAL A 192 -10.22 5.16 13.41
CA VAL A 192 -10.35 4.28 14.59
C VAL A 192 -11.80 4.24 15.08
N GLU A 193 -12.46 5.39 15.19
CA GLU A 193 -13.85 5.47 15.64
C GLU A 193 -14.84 4.89 14.63
N CYS A 194 -14.59 5.02 13.32
CA CYS A 194 -15.36 4.37 12.27
C CYS A 194 -15.25 2.85 12.36
N PHE A 195 -14.07 2.31 12.64
CA PHE A 195 -13.92 0.88 12.89
C PHE A 195 -14.68 0.43 14.15
N LEU A 196 -14.54 1.15 15.28
CA LEU A 196 -15.30 0.86 16.50
C LEU A 196 -16.81 0.81 16.21
N ARG A 197 -17.33 1.73 15.39
CA ARG A 197 -18.72 1.75 14.93
C ARG A 197 -19.07 0.50 14.13
N LYS A 198 -18.25 0.13 13.13
CA LYS A 198 -18.48 -1.06 12.29
C LYS A 198 -18.45 -2.35 13.11
N ALA A 199 -17.56 -2.44 14.10
CA ALA A 199 -17.43 -3.58 15.00
C ALA A 199 -18.56 -3.68 16.04
N GLY A 200 -19.51 -2.74 16.08
CA GLY A 200 -20.59 -2.70 17.06
C GLY A 200 -20.16 -2.22 18.46
N ALA A 201 -18.95 -1.69 18.60
CA ALA A 201 -18.46 -1.10 19.83
C ALA A 201 -18.94 0.35 19.98
N LYS A 202 -18.78 0.92 21.19
CA LYS A 202 -19.13 2.33 21.46
C LYS A 202 -18.18 3.27 20.70
N SER A 203 -18.63 3.82 19.58
CA SER A 203 -17.93 4.85 18.82
C SER A 203 -18.26 6.27 19.28
N ASP A 204 -17.30 7.18 19.18
CA ASP A 204 -17.49 8.62 19.37
C ASP A 204 -17.81 9.31 18.04
N THR A 205 -19.09 9.63 17.84
CA THR A 205 -19.57 10.32 16.64
C THR A 205 -19.00 11.73 16.50
N TYR A 206 -18.70 12.42 17.61
CA TYR A 206 -18.11 13.77 17.55
C TYR A 206 -16.72 13.74 16.92
N ARG A 207 -15.88 12.78 17.30
CA ARG A 207 -14.54 12.59 16.72
C ARG A 207 -14.58 12.32 15.23
N ILE A 208 -15.52 11.48 14.78
CA ILE A 208 -15.71 11.21 13.36
C ILE A 208 -16.13 12.50 12.64
N VAL A 209 -17.26 13.09 13.05
CA VAL A 209 -17.86 14.19 12.30
C VAL A 209 -17.00 15.47 12.34
N SER A 210 -16.35 15.78 13.46
CA SER A 210 -15.46 16.95 13.53
C SER A 210 -14.28 16.83 12.59
N ALA A 211 -13.65 15.65 12.48
CA ALA A 211 -12.58 15.40 11.53
C ALA A 211 -13.07 15.56 10.08
N LEU A 212 -14.22 14.95 9.74
CA LEU A 212 -14.81 15.07 8.39
C LEU A 212 -15.10 16.53 8.01
N ARG A 213 -15.64 17.33 8.93
CA ARG A 213 -15.89 18.76 8.71
C ARG A 213 -14.60 19.54 8.46
N LYS A 214 -13.53 19.23 9.19
CA LYS A 214 -12.25 19.92 9.01
C LYS A 214 -11.56 19.57 7.71
N VAL A 215 -11.62 18.31 7.30
CA VAL A 215 -11.14 17.94 5.96
C VAL A 215 -11.95 18.63 4.87
N GLU A 216 -13.26 18.77 5.05
CA GLU A 216 -14.11 19.53 4.12
C GLU A 216 -13.68 21.01 4.02
N GLU A 217 -13.42 21.67 5.16
CA GLU A 217 -12.92 23.06 5.21
C GLU A 217 -11.52 23.22 4.58
N TRP A 218 -10.71 22.17 4.56
CA TRP A 218 -9.37 22.16 3.98
C TRP A 218 -9.33 21.88 2.48
N TYR A 219 -10.48 21.69 1.83
CA TYR A 219 -10.49 21.51 0.38
C TYR A 219 -10.10 22.81 -0.33
N VAL A 220 -8.99 22.78 -1.07
CA VAL A 220 -8.44 23.97 -1.76
C VAL A 220 -8.74 23.99 -3.26
N GLY A 221 -9.35 22.93 -3.78
CA GLY A 221 -9.73 22.81 -5.20
C GLY A 221 -8.92 21.76 -5.96
N ASP A 222 -9.42 21.41 -7.14
CA ASP A 222 -8.82 20.45 -8.07
C ASP A 222 -8.42 19.08 -7.47
N GLY A 223 -9.19 18.61 -6.49
CA GLY A 223 -8.89 17.35 -5.79
C GLY A 223 -7.82 17.47 -4.70
N TRP A 224 -7.37 18.67 -4.34
CA TRP A 224 -6.38 18.87 -3.28
C TRP A 224 -7.02 19.37 -1.97
N TYR A 225 -6.46 18.89 -0.88
CA TYR A 225 -6.72 19.36 0.47
C TYR A 225 -5.43 19.93 1.07
N SER A 226 -5.54 20.99 1.88
CA SER A 226 -4.40 21.71 2.45
C SER A 226 -3.64 20.98 3.55
N ASP A 227 -4.26 19.99 4.19
CA ASP A 227 -3.70 19.30 5.36
C ASP A 227 -3.44 20.25 6.55
N GLY A 228 -4.44 21.10 6.85
CA GLY A 228 -4.37 22.10 7.91
C GLY A 228 -4.56 23.53 7.39
N PRO A 229 -4.28 24.55 8.22
CA PRO A 229 -4.50 25.95 7.87
C PRO A 229 -3.66 26.47 6.71
N GLY A 230 -2.48 25.89 6.48
CA GLY A 230 -1.62 26.20 5.35
C GLY A 230 -1.59 25.04 4.36
N PHE A 231 -1.46 25.34 3.06
CA PHE A 231 -1.34 24.31 2.03
C PHE A 231 0.02 23.62 2.10
N ALA A 232 0.04 22.36 2.53
CA ALA A 232 1.21 21.49 2.45
C ALA A 232 1.26 20.81 1.08
N PHE A 233 2.23 21.20 0.24
CA PHE A 233 2.44 20.54 -1.05
C PHE A 233 3.31 19.30 -0.90
N ASP A 234 2.67 18.21 -0.49
CA ASP A 234 3.26 16.89 -0.30
C ASP A 234 2.25 15.78 -0.69
N TYR A 235 2.58 14.52 -0.38
CA TYR A 235 1.76 13.37 -0.73
C TYR A 235 0.82 12.88 0.38
N TYR A 236 0.55 13.66 1.44
CA TYR A 236 -0.44 13.28 2.46
C TYR A 236 -1.87 13.25 1.92
N ASN A 237 -2.14 13.94 0.81
CA ASN A 237 -3.36 13.73 0.04
C ASN A 237 -3.49 12.28 -0.44
N SER A 238 -2.39 11.65 -0.84
CA SER A 238 -2.35 10.24 -1.21
C SER A 238 -2.38 9.30 0.00
N TYR A 239 -1.55 9.57 1.01
CA TYR A 239 -1.33 8.65 2.11
C TYR A 239 -2.50 8.60 3.10
N VAL A 240 -3.18 9.74 3.30
CA VAL A 240 -4.14 9.90 4.41
C VAL A 240 -5.42 10.56 3.94
N LEU A 241 -5.36 11.77 3.37
CA LEU A 241 -6.56 12.60 3.25
C LEU A 241 -7.62 11.97 2.34
N HIS A 242 -7.30 11.61 1.10
CA HIS A 242 -8.30 10.98 0.23
C HIS A 242 -8.78 9.62 0.77
N PRO A 243 -7.90 8.64 1.05
CA PRO A 243 -8.34 7.31 1.45
C PRO A 243 -9.16 7.32 2.73
N MET A 244 -8.64 7.93 3.80
CA MET A 244 -9.32 7.90 5.10
C MET A 244 -10.56 8.79 5.13
N TYR A 245 -10.59 9.93 4.41
CA TYR A 245 -11.80 10.75 4.33
C TYR A 245 -12.93 10.00 3.62
N VAL A 246 -12.64 9.40 2.46
CA VAL A 246 -13.63 8.65 1.68
C VAL A 246 -14.10 7.40 2.42
N GLU A 247 -13.20 6.62 3.01
CA GLU A 247 -13.56 5.41 3.76
C GLU A 247 -14.32 5.73 5.06
N CYS A 248 -13.97 6.81 5.78
CA CYS A 248 -14.76 7.27 6.93
C CYS A 248 -16.17 7.69 6.52
N LEU A 249 -16.31 8.45 5.42
CA LEU A 249 -17.62 8.83 4.88
C LEU A 249 -18.41 7.59 4.47
N GLU A 250 -17.78 6.63 3.81
CA GLU A 250 -18.41 5.38 3.40
C GLU A 250 -18.99 4.63 4.60
N VAL A 251 -18.19 4.40 5.64
CA VAL A 251 -18.63 3.69 6.85
C VAL A 251 -19.74 4.45 7.56
N PHE A 252 -19.58 5.77 7.71
CA PHE A 252 -20.52 6.58 8.46
C PHE A 252 -21.87 6.74 7.76
N THR A 253 -21.86 6.83 6.44
CA THR A 253 -23.06 7.10 5.62
C THR A 253 -23.68 5.87 4.98
N ASP A 254 -23.14 4.67 5.21
CA ASP A 254 -23.51 3.45 4.47
C ASP A 254 -23.41 3.71 2.95
N SER A 255 -22.20 4.06 2.50
CA SER A 255 -21.88 4.40 1.10
C SER A 255 -22.79 5.49 0.50
N GLY A 256 -23.14 6.49 1.31
CA GLY A 256 -23.96 7.63 0.90
C GLY A 256 -25.48 7.41 0.96
N LYS A 257 -25.96 6.26 1.46
CA LYS A 257 -27.40 6.03 1.66
C LYS A 257 -27.98 6.92 2.77
N ASN A 258 -27.15 7.29 3.74
CA ASN A 258 -27.47 8.19 4.84
C ASN A 258 -26.72 9.52 4.70
N ARG A 259 -27.18 10.54 5.42
CA ARG A 259 -26.49 11.85 5.51
C ARG A 259 -25.82 12.02 6.86
N VAL A 260 -24.75 12.82 6.90
CA VAL A 260 -24.22 13.34 8.17
C VAL A 260 -25.12 14.50 8.60
N TRP A 261 -26.02 14.23 9.56
CA TRP A 261 -27.11 15.13 9.92
C TRP A 261 -26.69 16.57 10.29
N ASN A 262 -25.50 16.76 10.86
CA ASN A 262 -24.92 18.05 11.27
C ASN A 262 -23.68 18.45 10.45
N ALA A 263 -23.47 17.85 9.28
CA ALA A 263 -22.40 18.20 8.36
C ALA A 263 -22.83 17.84 6.92
N SER A 264 -23.83 18.55 6.38
CA SER A 264 -24.39 18.26 5.06
C SER A 264 -23.36 18.29 3.93
N ASP A 265 -22.28 19.06 4.12
CA ASP A 265 -21.16 19.14 3.19
C ASP A 265 -20.25 17.90 3.21
N CYS A 266 -20.28 17.11 4.28
CA CYS A 266 -19.57 15.84 4.34
C CYS A 266 -20.34 14.78 3.51
N ASN A 267 -20.08 14.77 2.20
CA ASN A 267 -20.79 13.94 1.23
C ASN A 267 -19.87 12.90 0.58
N PHE A 268 -20.26 11.62 0.68
CA PHE A 268 -19.48 10.49 0.16
C PHE A 268 -19.23 10.56 -1.35
N GLN A 269 -20.27 10.86 -2.15
CA GLN A 269 -20.15 10.93 -3.61
C GLN A 269 -19.25 12.09 -4.04
N ARG A 270 -19.34 13.24 -3.36
CA ARG A 270 -18.44 14.38 -3.59
C ARG A 270 -17.00 14.05 -3.25
N ALA A 271 -16.76 13.43 -2.10
CA ALA A 271 -15.41 13.01 -1.70
C ALA A 271 -14.83 12.01 -2.71
N GLN A 272 -15.64 11.05 -3.19
CA GLN A 272 -15.25 10.13 -4.25
C GLN A 272 -14.89 10.88 -5.55
N LYS A 273 -15.67 11.87 -5.98
CA LYS A 273 -15.35 12.70 -7.16
C LYS A 273 -14.05 13.48 -7.01
N ARG A 274 -13.79 14.06 -5.83
CA ARG A 274 -12.51 14.73 -5.53
C ARG A 274 -11.33 13.76 -5.60
N MET A 275 -11.50 12.56 -5.06
CA MET A 275 -10.49 11.51 -5.13
C MET A 275 -10.26 11.02 -6.56
N GLN A 276 -11.31 10.88 -7.38
CA GLN A 276 -11.18 10.58 -8.81
C GLN A 276 -10.38 11.67 -9.53
N ARG A 277 -10.66 12.94 -9.25
CA ARG A 277 -9.88 14.06 -9.80
C ARG A 277 -8.40 13.99 -9.38
N PHE A 278 -8.14 13.77 -8.10
CA PHE A 278 -6.78 13.61 -7.61
C PHE A 278 -6.07 12.42 -8.26
N GLY A 279 -6.78 11.30 -8.47
CA GLY A 279 -6.28 10.13 -9.21
C GLY A 279 -5.84 10.47 -10.64
N LEU A 280 -6.61 11.32 -11.35
CA LEU A 280 -6.23 11.79 -12.69
C LEU A 280 -4.90 12.56 -12.67
N ILE A 281 -4.73 13.47 -11.71
CA ILE A 281 -3.50 14.25 -11.56
C ILE A 281 -2.34 13.33 -11.19
N LEU A 282 -2.57 12.40 -10.27
CA LEU A 282 -1.56 11.46 -9.79
C LEU A 282 -1.07 10.52 -10.89
N GLU A 283 -1.96 10.01 -11.75
CA GLU A 283 -1.56 9.20 -12.91
C GLU A 283 -0.69 10.00 -13.89
N ARG A 284 -1.02 11.29 -14.10
CA ARG A 284 -0.22 12.19 -14.94
C ARG A 284 1.15 12.51 -14.36
N PHE A 285 1.35 12.38 -13.04
CA PHE A 285 2.68 12.49 -12.43
C PHE A 285 3.60 11.31 -12.76
N ILE A 286 3.06 10.17 -13.20
CA ILE A 286 3.88 9.01 -13.54
C ILE A 286 4.57 9.28 -14.88
N SER A 287 5.89 9.41 -14.88
CA SER A 287 6.70 9.61 -16.08
C SER A 287 6.63 8.38 -17.01
N PRO A 288 6.98 8.49 -18.30
CA PRO A 288 7.05 7.34 -19.23
C PRO A 288 7.96 6.19 -18.76
N GLU A 289 8.93 6.48 -17.89
CA GLU A 289 9.90 5.53 -17.32
C GLU A 289 9.44 4.94 -15.97
N GLY A 290 8.20 5.23 -15.54
CA GLY A 290 7.67 4.77 -14.25
C GLY A 290 8.28 5.49 -13.04
N ALA A 291 8.74 6.73 -13.20
CA ALA A 291 9.13 7.58 -12.07
C ALA A 291 7.98 8.51 -11.67
N PHE A 292 8.06 9.14 -10.50
CA PHE A 292 7.16 10.21 -10.07
C PHE A 292 7.97 11.32 -9.37
N PRO A 293 7.46 12.56 -9.29
CA PRO A 293 8.18 13.67 -8.69
C PRO A 293 8.54 13.43 -7.22
N VAL A 294 9.78 13.72 -6.83
CA VAL A 294 10.33 13.46 -5.50
C VAL A 294 10.29 14.76 -4.68
N PHE A 295 9.18 15.04 -4.02
CA PHE A 295 9.00 16.23 -3.19
C PHE A 295 8.13 15.97 -1.96
N GLY A 296 8.15 16.92 -1.02
CA GLY A 296 7.35 16.89 0.18
C GLY A 296 7.94 16.03 1.30
N ARG A 297 7.36 16.17 2.49
CA ARG A 297 7.68 15.33 3.65
C ARG A 297 7.22 13.89 3.43
N SER A 298 7.83 12.96 4.15
CA SER A 298 7.52 11.52 4.08
C SER A 298 7.64 10.92 2.67
N ILE A 299 8.47 11.51 1.81
CA ILE A 299 8.69 10.98 0.45
C ILE A 299 9.25 9.55 0.49
N THR A 300 9.89 9.16 1.60
CA THR A 300 10.38 7.80 1.87
C THR A 300 9.28 6.73 1.88
N TYR A 301 7.99 7.07 1.86
CA TYR A 301 6.88 6.12 1.80
C TYR A 301 6.70 5.42 0.44
N ARG A 302 7.59 5.69 -0.52
CA ARG A 302 7.76 4.95 -1.79
C ARG A 302 6.46 4.86 -2.59
N THR A 303 6.02 3.65 -2.91
CA THR A 303 4.81 3.39 -3.70
C THR A 303 3.52 3.76 -2.97
N GLY A 304 3.55 4.10 -1.67
CA GLY A 304 2.38 4.56 -0.92
C GLY A 304 1.67 5.75 -1.56
N ILE A 305 2.39 6.55 -2.35
CA ILE A 305 1.83 7.68 -3.12
C ILE A 305 0.70 7.23 -4.04
N LEU A 306 0.76 5.99 -4.54
CA LEU A 306 -0.18 5.40 -5.48
C LEU A 306 -1.49 4.95 -4.83
N GLN A 307 -1.63 5.07 -3.51
CA GLN A 307 -2.79 4.58 -2.77
C GLN A 307 -4.13 5.08 -3.33
N PRO A 308 -4.31 6.34 -3.78
CA PRO A 308 -5.58 6.74 -4.37
C PRO A 308 -5.92 6.00 -5.66
N LEU A 309 -4.95 5.80 -6.56
CA LEU A 309 -5.16 4.98 -7.77
C LEU A 309 -5.47 3.53 -7.41
N ALA A 310 -4.73 2.99 -6.44
CA ALA A 310 -4.90 1.63 -5.92
C ALA A 310 -6.30 1.42 -5.33
N LEU A 311 -6.78 2.35 -4.50
CA LEU A 311 -8.07 2.30 -3.86
C LEU A 311 -9.21 2.52 -4.87
N LEU A 312 -9.09 3.48 -5.79
CA LEU A 312 -10.07 3.67 -6.86
C LEU A 312 -10.21 2.41 -7.74
N ALA A 313 -9.09 1.77 -8.08
CA ALA A 313 -9.09 0.53 -8.85
C ALA A 313 -9.74 -0.63 -8.08
N TRP A 314 -9.33 -0.87 -6.83
CA TRP A 314 -9.87 -1.94 -6.00
C TRP A 314 -11.38 -1.81 -5.75
N ARG A 315 -11.88 -0.59 -5.56
CA ARG A 315 -13.30 -0.34 -5.29
C ARG A 315 -14.17 -0.27 -6.55
N GLY A 316 -13.58 -0.34 -7.76
CA GLY A 316 -14.30 -0.14 -9.02
C GLY A 316 -14.77 1.31 -9.21
N TRP A 317 -14.03 2.27 -8.66
CA TRP A 317 -14.35 3.70 -8.69
C TRP A 317 -13.47 4.51 -9.64
N LEU A 318 -12.68 3.85 -10.50
CA LEU A 318 -11.93 4.57 -11.52
C LEU A 318 -12.89 5.36 -12.44
N PRO A 319 -12.60 6.65 -12.72
CA PRO A 319 -13.37 7.41 -13.68
C PRO A 319 -13.11 6.89 -15.10
N GLN A 320 -13.98 7.22 -16.06
CA GLN A 320 -13.88 6.75 -17.45
C GLN A 320 -12.53 7.12 -18.09
N GLU A 321 -11.98 8.26 -17.70
CA GLU A 321 -10.69 8.80 -18.15
C GLU A 321 -9.49 7.99 -17.65
N LEU A 322 -9.66 7.10 -16.68
CA LEU A 322 -8.64 6.18 -16.17
C LEU A 322 -9.07 4.71 -16.34
N PRO A 323 -8.99 4.15 -17.55
CA PRO A 323 -9.25 2.73 -17.77
C PRO A 323 -8.34 1.85 -16.88
N GLY A 324 -8.87 0.71 -16.40
CA GLY A 324 -8.13 -0.19 -15.49
C GLY A 324 -6.78 -0.64 -16.05
N GLY A 325 -6.71 -1.02 -17.33
CA GLY A 325 -5.46 -1.40 -18.00
C GLY A 325 -4.42 -0.27 -18.09
N GLN A 326 -4.85 1.00 -18.10
CA GLN A 326 -3.96 2.17 -18.08
C GLN A 326 -3.36 2.37 -16.68
N VAL A 327 -4.20 2.32 -15.65
CA VAL A 327 -3.79 2.46 -14.25
C VAL A 327 -2.87 1.31 -13.84
N ARG A 328 -3.22 0.07 -14.19
CA ARG A 328 -2.37 -1.11 -13.97
C ARG A 328 -0.99 -0.94 -14.58
N ALA A 329 -0.92 -0.51 -15.85
CA ALA A 329 0.34 -0.33 -16.55
C ALA A 329 1.22 0.75 -15.90
N ALA A 330 0.62 1.90 -15.56
CA ALA A 330 1.33 3.01 -14.92
C ALA A 330 1.89 2.63 -13.54
N MET A 331 1.04 2.06 -12.68
CA MET A 331 1.44 1.61 -11.35
C MET A 331 2.48 0.49 -11.43
N THR A 332 2.33 -0.44 -12.37
CA THR A 332 3.31 -1.51 -12.60
C THR A 332 4.67 -0.94 -12.99
N ALA A 333 4.73 0.09 -13.84
CA ALA A 333 5.99 0.72 -14.21
C ALA A 333 6.71 1.30 -12.98
N VAL A 334 5.97 1.94 -12.07
CA VAL A 334 6.51 2.46 -10.80
C VAL A 334 6.97 1.33 -9.88
N ILE A 335 6.15 0.29 -9.70
CA ILE A 335 6.48 -0.87 -8.85
C ILE A 335 7.73 -1.58 -9.39
N LYS A 336 7.83 -1.80 -10.72
CA LYS A 336 9.03 -2.35 -11.36
C LYS A 336 10.24 -1.45 -11.10
N ARG A 337 10.13 -0.14 -11.35
CA ARG A 337 11.24 0.79 -11.14
C ARG A 337 11.76 0.79 -9.69
N MET A 338 10.86 0.62 -8.72
CA MET A 338 11.20 0.62 -7.30
C MET A 338 11.74 -0.76 -6.85
N PHE A 339 11.08 -1.86 -7.21
CA PHE A 339 11.32 -3.18 -6.60
C PHE A 339 11.89 -4.23 -7.55
N ALA A 340 12.41 -3.85 -8.73
CA ALA A 340 13.06 -4.79 -9.66
C ALA A 340 14.39 -5.35 -9.16
N ASP A 341 15.01 -4.75 -8.15
CA ASP A 341 16.22 -5.26 -7.51
C ASP A 341 16.10 -5.25 -5.97
N ASP A 342 17.17 -5.69 -5.31
CA ASP A 342 17.18 -5.94 -3.87
C ASP A 342 17.47 -4.70 -3.01
N ARG A 343 17.69 -3.51 -3.62
CA ARG A 343 18.18 -2.33 -2.88
C ARG A 343 17.27 -1.86 -1.75
N ASN A 344 15.99 -2.18 -1.87
CA ASN A 344 14.92 -1.68 -1.01
C ASN A 344 14.66 -2.55 0.23
N PHE A 345 15.40 -3.65 0.38
CA PHE A 345 15.31 -4.59 1.49
C PHE A 345 16.69 -4.76 2.15
N ASN A 346 16.74 -4.81 3.48
CA ASN A 346 17.97 -5.09 4.22
C ASN A 346 18.27 -6.60 4.25
N GLU A 347 19.37 -6.99 4.87
CA GLU A 347 19.83 -8.39 4.93
C GLU A 347 18.86 -9.35 5.64
N GLN A 348 17.93 -8.82 6.46
CA GLN A 348 16.86 -9.59 7.12
C GLN A 348 15.54 -9.54 6.34
N GLY A 349 15.51 -8.91 5.17
CA GLY A 349 14.34 -8.83 4.29
C GLY A 349 13.33 -7.75 4.65
N PHE A 350 13.63 -6.84 5.59
CA PHE A 350 12.76 -5.69 5.90
C PHE A 350 13.08 -4.50 5.00
N LEU A 351 12.12 -3.59 4.81
CA LEU A 351 12.39 -2.38 4.02
C LEU A 351 13.52 -1.53 4.64
N THR A 352 14.42 -0.99 3.81
CA THR A 352 15.51 -0.10 4.24
C THR A 352 15.05 1.34 4.39
N LEU A 353 15.59 2.14 5.30
CA LEU A 353 15.23 3.56 5.43
C LEU A 353 15.69 4.39 4.20
N GLY A 354 14.74 4.91 3.41
CA GLY A 354 15.01 5.71 2.21
C GLY A 354 13.90 5.64 1.15
N PHE A 355 14.05 6.40 0.06
CA PHE A 355 13.09 6.47 -1.04
C PHE A 355 13.22 5.30 -2.01
N ASN A 356 14.39 5.11 -2.61
CA ASN A 356 14.67 3.99 -3.52
C ASN A 356 16.05 3.41 -3.21
N GLY A 357 16.10 2.56 -2.20
CA GLY A 357 17.31 2.06 -1.54
C GLY A 357 17.49 2.63 -0.14
N SER A 358 18.65 2.34 0.47
CA SER A 358 19.06 3.00 1.71
C SER A 358 19.48 4.45 1.43
N GLN A 359 18.67 5.39 1.91
CA GLN A 359 18.85 6.83 1.78
C GLN A 359 18.39 7.52 3.07
N PRO A 360 19.02 7.26 4.23
CA PRO A 360 18.51 7.70 5.52
C PRO A 360 18.48 9.22 5.70
N ASN A 361 19.34 9.98 5.02
CA ASN A 361 19.44 11.45 5.18
C ASN A 361 18.23 12.23 4.64
N ILE A 362 17.34 11.60 3.86
CA ILE A 362 16.10 12.24 3.37
C ILE A 362 14.88 11.91 4.25
N SER A 363 15.06 11.12 5.30
CA SER A 363 13.96 10.75 6.18
C SER A 363 13.64 11.86 7.18
N ASP A 364 12.37 12.13 7.41
CA ASP A 364 11.95 13.04 8.48
C ASP A 364 12.39 12.52 9.85
N TRP A 365 12.49 13.43 10.83
CA TRP A 365 12.91 13.13 12.21
C TRP A 365 12.04 12.05 12.92
N TYR A 366 10.81 11.83 12.48
CA TYR A 366 9.91 10.80 13.01
C TYR A 366 9.93 9.48 12.21
N THR A 367 10.71 9.40 11.13
CA THR A 367 10.68 8.23 10.24
C THR A 367 11.60 7.12 10.74
N ASN A 368 11.12 5.89 10.67
CA ASN A 368 11.86 4.65 10.84
C ASN A 368 11.52 3.69 9.69
N ASN A 369 12.22 2.55 9.60
CA ASN A 369 11.92 1.59 8.53
C ASN A 369 10.56 0.88 8.67
N GLY A 370 9.93 0.88 9.84
CA GLY A 370 8.53 0.49 9.99
C GLY A 370 7.58 1.45 9.27
N SER A 371 7.89 2.74 9.27
CA SER A 371 7.10 3.76 8.56
C SER A 371 6.97 3.48 7.07
N LEU A 372 7.96 2.82 6.47
CA LEU A 372 8.06 2.59 5.03
C LEU A 372 7.07 1.56 4.49
N TYR A 373 6.41 0.80 5.36
CA TYR A 373 5.38 -0.14 4.97
C TYR A 373 4.10 0.53 4.42
N MET A 374 4.03 1.86 4.46
CA MET A 374 3.12 2.65 3.60
C MET A 374 3.24 2.26 2.12
N ALA A 375 4.40 1.77 1.68
CA ALA A 375 4.60 1.24 0.33
C ALA A 375 3.58 0.16 -0.06
N SER A 376 3.07 -0.61 0.92
CA SER A 376 2.08 -1.67 0.69
C SER A 376 0.72 -1.15 0.22
N LEU A 377 0.41 0.14 0.42
CA LEU A 377 -0.88 0.74 0.07
C LEU A 377 -1.09 0.89 -1.45
N ALA A 378 -0.03 0.72 -2.25
CA ALA A 378 -0.14 0.62 -3.71
C ALA A 378 -0.80 -0.70 -4.18
N PHE A 379 -0.84 -1.71 -3.33
CA PHE A 379 -1.21 -3.07 -3.72
C PHE A 379 -2.67 -3.44 -3.45
N LEU A 380 -3.51 -2.47 -3.05
CA LEU A 380 -4.95 -2.68 -2.83
C LEU A 380 -5.66 -3.41 -3.99
N PRO A 381 -5.33 -3.19 -5.29
CA PRO A 381 -5.94 -3.91 -6.40
C PRO A 381 -5.74 -5.43 -6.38
N LEU A 382 -4.78 -5.96 -5.61
CA LEU A 382 -4.64 -7.41 -5.41
C LEU A 382 -5.86 -8.02 -4.68
N GLY A 383 -6.70 -7.21 -4.05
CA GLY A 383 -8.02 -7.61 -3.55
C GLY A 383 -9.07 -7.85 -4.65
N LEU A 384 -8.76 -7.60 -5.92
CA LEU A 384 -9.60 -8.00 -7.05
C LEU A 384 -9.27 -9.46 -7.45
N PRO A 385 -10.28 -10.29 -7.80
CA PRO A 385 -10.08 -11.63 -8.34
C PRO A 385 -9.14 -11.64 -9.56
N ALA A 386 -8.42 -12.75 -9.78
CA ALA A 386 -7.42 -12.84 -10.85
C ALA A 386 -8.02 -12.74 -12.28
N ASP A 387 -9.29 -13.06 -12.44
CA ASP A 387 -10.06 -12.96 -13.68
C ASP A 387 -10.72 -11.58 -13.90
N HIS A 388 -10.62 -10.67 -12.92
CA HIS A 388 -11.20 -9.33 -13.01
C HIS A 388 -10.59 -8.53 -14.19
N PRO A 389 -11.39 -7.71 -14.92
CA PRO A 389 -10.91 -6.92 -16.07
C PRO A 389 -9.69 -6.05 -15.81
N PHE A 390 -9.54 -5.54 -14.57
CA PHE A 390 -8.32 -4.84 -14.15
C PHE A 390 -7.05 -5.64 -14.41
N TRP A 391 -7.07 -6.97 -14.35
CA TRP A 391 -5.92 -7.85 -14.62
C TRP A 391 -5.91 -8.42 -16.04
N THR A 392 -7.08 -8.70 -16.61
CA THR A 392 -7.22 -9.44 -17.88
C THR A 392 -7.32 -8.53 -19.10
N ASP A 393 -7.80 -7.29 -18.95
CA ASP A 393 -7.84 -6.33 -20.05
C ASP A 393 -6.43 -5.98 -20.53
N ALA A 394 -6.33 -5.62 -21.81
CA ALA A 394 -5.08 -5.21 -22.42
C ALA A 394 -4.43 -4.04 -21.65
N SER A 395 -3.10 -4.11 -21.50
CA SER A 395 -2.33 -2.99 -20.97
C SER A 395 -2.46 -1.79 -21.90
N LEU A 396 -2.72 -0.60 -21.34
CA LEU A 396 -2.83 0.64 -22.10
C LEU A 396 -1.72 1.61 -21.70
N PRO A 397 -1.18 2.43 -22.62
CA PRO A 397 -0.22 3.45 -22.26
C PRO A 397 -0.90 4.54 -21.40
N TRP A 398 -0.21 4.98 -20.36
CA TRP A 398 -0.67 6.03 -19.45
C TRP A 398 -0.40 7.42 -20.03
N THR A 399 -0.99 8.45 -19.44
CA THR A 399 -1.06 9.78 -20.05
C THR A 399 0.31 10.32 -20.45
N SER A 400 1.28 10.30 -19.54
CA SER A 400 2.63 10.78 -19.86
C SER A 400 3.31 9.92 -20.92
N LYS A 401 3.12 8.60 -20.90
CA LYS A 401 3.69 7.72 -21.93
C LYS A 401 3.11 8.03 -23.32
N LYS A 402 1.80 8.29 -23.43
CA LYS A 402 1.15 8.75 -24.67
C LYS A 402 1.71 10.10 -25.11
N ALA A 403 1.77 11.07 -24.19
CA ALA A 403 2.23 12.43 -24.46
C ALA A 403 3.66 12.47 -25.03
N TRP A 404 4.59 11.77 -24.39
CA TRP A 404 5.99 11.71 -24.85
C TRP A 404 6.19 10.78 -26.05
N GLY A 405 5.23 9.89 -26.33
CA GLY A 405 5.18 9.06 -27.53
C GLY A 405 4.54 9.73 -28.76
N GLY A 406 3.97 10.94 -28.61
CA GLY A 406 3.24 11.62 -29.68
C GLY A 406 1.86 11.03 -29.99
N GLU A 407 1.29 10.27 -29.06
CA GLU A 407 -0.07 9.71 -29.16
C GLU A 407 -1.12 10.68 -28.61
N ASP A 408 -2.36 10.57 -29.09
CA ASP A 408 -3.48 11.36 -28.58
C ASP A 408 -3.86 10.97 -27.14
N PHE A 409 -4.20 11.97 -26.33
CA PHE A 409 -4.75 11.80 -24.98
C PHE A 409 -5.68 12.96 -24.61
N PRO A 410 -6.62 12.77 -23.66
CA PRO A 410 -7.57 13.82 -23.29
C PRO A 410 -6.89 15.06 -22.69
N LYS A 411 -7.36 16.24 -23.09
CA LYS A 411 -6.99 17.53 -22.50
C LYS A 411 -7.38 17.57 -21.02
N ASP A 412 -6.47 18.07 -20.18
CA ASP A 412 -6.75 18.28 -18.76
C ASP A 412 -7.51 19.60 -18.50
N HIS A 413 -8.27 19.65 -17.41
CA HIS A 413 -9.06 20.81 -17.03
C HIS A 413 -9.20 20.91 -15.50
N ALA A 414 -9.39 22.13 -15.00
CA ALA A 414 -9.69 22.33 -13.59
C ALA A 414 -11.04 21.70 -13.22
N PHE A 415 -11.08 20.98 -12.10
CA PHE A 415 -12.29 20.43 -11.54
C PHE A 415 -13.04 21.46 -10.70
N TYR A 416 -14.30 21.70 -11.07
CA TYR A 416 -15.22 22.53 -10.33
C TYR A 416 -16.38 21.68 -9.81
N GLU A 417 -16.68 21.80 -8.54
CA GLU A 417 -17.87 21.18 -7.95
C GLU A 417 -19.10 21.83 -8.56
N LYS A 418 -19.97 21.01 -9.18
CA LYS A 418 -21.27 21.44 -9.68
C LYS A 418 -22.36 21.15 -8.66
#